data_AF-A0A397G2M7-F1
#
_entry.id   AF-A0A397G2M7-F1
#
_cell.length_a   1.000
_cell.length_b   1.000
_cell.length_c   1.000
_cell.angle_alpha   90.00
_cell.angle_beta   90.00
_cell.angle_gamma   90.00
#
_symmetry.space_group_name_H-M   'P 1'
#
loop_
_entity.id
_entity.type
_entity.pdbx_description
1 polymer ?
#
loop_
_entity_poly.entity_id
_entity_poly.type
_entity_poly.pdbx_seq_one_letter_code
_entity_poly.pdbx_strand_id
1 'polypeptide(L)'
;MNRITTWSSHLEFDNDPIPEWWHTTLDSLAKIQPFGNGRVYLGLAFDMFSLPRHTVVGLWEKCRRLGLNLITTHYVAGAMTNSVKLLFEYGLLKKDVLFSHATQISESDAKTLVEHGVFISTTPDTELQMGLGECVAFRKDIMCNASFGVDCHANNSSDILTQIRLGMQHARGIENVKALENGHNPAVQIKLEEAFNLGTIQGAKAIHMENQIGSIAEGKLADIVVFDARTPAMVCAAEQNPLAAILLHGSIRDIDMVIVDGMIRKQDKRLCSVSVLDGPNGKAVRSFDWDQVAEKLLESRRKINERSQSQNREAAIQSLHKFF
;
A
#
# COMPACT_ATOMS: atom_id res chain seq x y z
N MET A 1 -12.64 -13.59 -17.80
CA MET A 1 -13.41 -14.00 -16.61
C MET A 1 -14.81 -13.44 -16.78
N ASN A 2 -15.86 -14.28 -16.71
CA ASN A 2 -17.24 -13.82 -16.94
C ASN A 2 -17.87 -13.40 -15.61
N ARG A 3 -18.62 -12.30 -15.58
CA ARG A 3 -19.32 -11.79 -14.38
C ARG A 3 -20.64 -12.55 -14.22
N ILE A 4 -20.95 -13.03 -13.01
CA ILE A 4 -22.21 -13.73 -12.73
C ILE A 4 -23.29 -12.69 -12.37
N THR A 5 -24.44 -12.71 -13.05
CA THR A 5 -25.56 -11.79 -12.78
C THR A 5 -26.51 -12.32 -11.71
N THR A 6 -26.78 -13.64 -11.73
CA THR A 6 -27.62 -14.33 -10.74
C THR A 6 -26.98 -15.65 -10.32
N TRP A 7 -27.13 -16.00 -9.04
CA TRP A 7 -26.73 -17.31 -8.51
C TRP A 7 -27.99 -18.08 -8.13
N SER A 8 -28.33 -19.09 -8.93
CA SER A 8 -29.39 -20.07 -8.65
C SER A 8 -28.91 -21.49 -9.00
N SER A 9 -29.81 -22.45 -9.30
CA SER A 9 -29.44 -23.71 -9.97
C SER A 9 -28.89 -23.51 -11.39
N HIS A 10 -28.99 -22.29 -11.92
CA HIS A 10 -28.45 -21.85 -13.21
C HIS A 10 -27.56 -20.62 -13.00
N LEU A 11 -26.43 -20.57 -13.72
CA LEU A 11 -25.56 -19.39 -13.80
C LEU A 11 -25.85 -18.64 -15.09
N GLU A 12 -26.19 -17.36 -14.94
CA GLU A 12 -26.23 -16.41 -16.05
C GLU A 12 -24.97 -15.55 -16.02
N PHE A 13 -24.30 -15.46 -17.16
CA PHE A 13 -23.10 -14.67 -17.33
C PHE A 13 -23.44 -13.34 -17.99
N ASP A 14 -22.90 -12.26 -17.46
CA ASP A 14 -22.87 -10.98 -18.14
C ASP A 14 -21.89 -11.04 -19.31
N ASN A 15 -22.29 -10.43 -20.42
CA ASN A 15 -21.43 -10.22 -21.57
C ASN A 15 -20.44 -9.07 -21.34
N ASP A 16 -20.75 -8.15 -20.43
CA ASP A 16 -19.81 -7.10 -20.01
C ASP A 16 -19.02 -7.54 -18.75
N PRO A 17 -17.68 -7.66 -18.83
CA PRO A 17 -16.87 -7.95 -17.65
C PRO A 17 -16.93 -6.82 -16.60
N ILE A 18 -17.33 -5.60 -16.99
CA ILE A 18 -17.39 -4.43 -16.10
C ILE A 18 -18.82 -3.90 -16.04
N PRO A 19 -19.46 -3.88 -14.85
CA PRO A 19 -20.85 -3.46 -14.77
C PRO A 19 -21.04 -1.96 -15.00
N GLU A 20 -22.14 -1.56 -15.63
CA GLU A 20 -22.47 -0.16 -15.93
C GLU A 20 -22.44 0.77 -14.71
N TRP A 21 -22.86 0.27 -13.53
CA TRP A 21 -22.80 1.06 -12.29
C TRP A 21 -21.37 1.48 -11.93
N TRP A 22 -20.36 0.69 -12.29
CA TRP A 22 -18.96 1.02 -12.03
C TRP A 22 -18.54 2.23 -12.86
N HIS A 23 -18.92 2.26 -14.14
CA HIS A 23 -18.67 3.39 -15.02
C HIS A 23 -19.34 4.66 -14.51
N THR A 24 -20.64 4.58 -14.20
CA THR A 24 -21.41 5.72 -13.69
C THR A 24 -20.84 6.23 -12.36
N THR A 25 -20.43 5.32 -11.46
CA THR A 25 -19.85 5.68 -10.16
C THR A 25 -18.49 6.35 -10.31
N LEU A 26 -17.61 5.79 -11.14
CA LEU A 26 -16.30 6.36 -11.44
C LEU A 26 -16.43 7.77 -12.04
N ASP A 27 -17.30 7.94 -13.04
CA ASP A 27 -17.51 9.23 -13.69
C ASP A 27 -18.09 10.29 -12.72
N SER A 28 -18.96 9.86 -11.79
CA SER A 28 -19.51 10.72 -10.74
C SER A 28 -18.44 11.18 -9.76
N LEU A 29 -17.69 10.23 -9.18
CA LEU A 29 -16.66 10.53 -8.18
C LEU A 29 -15.50 11.34 -8.77
N ALA A 30 -15.07 11.03 -9.99
CA ALA A 30 -13.97 11.73 -10.63
C ALA A 30 -14.25 13.21 -10.91
N LYS A 31 -15.53 13.61 -11.06
CA LYS A 31 -15.92 15.02 -11.26
C LYS A 31 -15.81 15.88 -10.02
N ILE A 32 -15.88 15.28 -8.83
CA ILE A 32 -16.01 16.00 -7.56
C ILE A 32 -14.82 15.80 -6.60
N GLN A 33 -13.80 15.03 -7.02
CA GLN A 33 -12.53 14.94 -6.31
C GLN A 33 -11.73 16.25 -6.42
N PRO A 34 -10.82 16.56 -5.48
CA PRO A 34 -10.50 15.79 -4.27
C PRO A 34 -11.56 15.91 -3.17
N PHE A 35 -11.58 14.94 -2.26
CA PHE A 35 -12.53 14.88 -1.13
C PHE A 35 -11.85 15.19 0.20
N GLY A 36 -12.66 15.35 1.25
CA GLY A 36 -12.16 15.47 2.62
C GLY A 36 -11.22 16.66 2.80
N ASN A 37 -11.59 17.82 2.22
CA ASN A 37 -10.80 19.06 2.17
C ASN A 37 -9.47 18.91 1.41
N GLY A 38 -9.47 18.21 0.28
CA GLY A 38 -8.27 18.10 -0.57
C GLY A 38 -7.30 16.97 -0.19
N ARG A 39 -7.66 16.13 0.79
CA ARG A 39 -6.79 15.05 1.29
C ARG A 39 -7.02 13.69 0.63
N VAL A 40 -8.17 13.48 0.01
CA VAL A 40 -8.55 12.18 -0.56
C VAL A 40 -8.67 12.31 -2.08
N TYR A 41 -7.93 11.47 -2.78
CA TYR A 41 -7.90 11.40 -4.24
C TYR A 41 -8.38 10.04 -4.71
N LEU A 42 -8.93 9.98 -5.92
CA LEU A 42 -9.33 8.73 -6.53
C LEU A 42 -8.12 8.10 -7.25
N GLY A 43 -7.93 6.81 -7.05
CA GLY A 43 -6.97 5.97 -7.77
C GLY A 43 -7.63 4.71 -8.30
N LEU A 44 -6.92 3.96 -9.14
CA LEU A 44 -7.37 2.67 -9.65
C LEU A 44 -6.50 1.55 -9.06
N ALA A 45 -7.08 0.60 -8.34
CA ALA A 45 -6.42 -0.67 -8.06
C ALA A 45 -6.90 -1.72 -9.08
N PHE A 46 -5.98 -2.38 -9.78
CA PHE A 46 -6.35 -3.28 -10.89
C PHE A 46 -5.43 -4.50 -11.01
N ASP A 47 -6.00 -5.70 -10.91
CA ASP A 47 -5.28 -6.98 -11.08
C ASP A 47 -5.96 -7.94 -12.07
N MET A 48 -6.96 -7.46 -12.81
CA MET A 48 -7.76 -8.29 -13.73
C MET A 48 -7.12 -8.40 -15.13
N PHE A 49 -5.85 -8.81 -15.20
CA PHE A 49 -5.10 -8.89 -16.47
C PHE A 49 -5.45 -10.12 -17.33
N SER A 50 -6.29 -11.03 -16.82
CA SER A 50 -6.88 -12.12 -17.60
C SER A 50 -8.05 -11.66 -18.51
N LEU A 51 -8.47 -10.39 -18.42
CA LEU A 51 -9.44 -9.80 -19.33
C LEU A 51 -8.83 -9.53 -20.72
N PRO A 52 -9.65 -9.44 -21.78
CA PRO A 52 -9.16 -9.07 -23.10
C PRO A 52 -8.39 -7.75 -23.08
N ARG A 53 -7.29 -7.67 -23.86
CA ARG A 53 -6.42 -6.49 -23.95
C ARG A 53 -7.19 -5.18 -24.10
N HIS A 54 -8.16 -5.13 -25.02
CA HIS A 54 -8.92 -3.92 -25.30
C HIS A 54 -9.74 -3.45 -24.08
N THR A 55 -10.24 -4.37 -23.27
CA THR A 55 -10.95 -4.08 -22.01
C THR A 55 -9.97 -3.49 -20.99
N VAL A 56 -8.83 -4.14 -20.76
CA VAL A 56 -7.80 -3.68 -19.81
C VAL A 56 -7.32 -2.28 -20.18
N VAL A 57 -6.90 -2.09 -21.44
CA VAL A 57 -6.41 -0.80 -21.94
C VAL A 57 -7.50 0.27 -21.87
N GLY A 58 -8.73 -0.05 -22.29
CA GLY A 58 -9.85 0.89 -22.26
C GLY A 58 -10.20 1.40 -20.87
N LEU A 59 -10.14 0.54 -19.84
CA LEU A 59 -10.37 0.92 -18.45
C LEU A 59 -9.28 1.85 -17.91
N TRP A 60 -8.02 1.51 -18.17
CA TRP A 60 -6.88 2.31 -17.74
C TRP A 60 -6.87 3.69 -18.40
N GLU A 61 -7.14 3.73 -19.71
CA GLU A 61 -7.26 4.99 -20.45
C GLU A 61 -8.46 5.82 -19.97
N LYS A 62 -9.59 5.19 -19.65
CA LYS A 62 -10.73 5.90 -19.04
C LYS A 62 -10.33 6.54 -17.72
N CYS A 63 -9.66 5.80 -16.83
CA CYS A 63 -9.20 6.31 -15.54
C CYS A 63 -8.23 7.49 -15.71
N ARG A 64 -7.26 7.38 -16.62
CA ARG A 64 -6.31 8.46 -16.95
C ARG A 64 -7.01 9.70 -17.49
N ARG A 65 -8.00 9.54 -18.40
CA ARG A 65 -8.80 10.66 -18.93
C ARG A 65 -9.61 11.38 -17.84
N LEU A 66 -10.01 10.64 -16.81
CA LEU A 66 -10.73 11.17 -15.64
C LEU A 66 -9.80 11.76 -14.57
N GLY A 67 -8.50 11.81 -14.82
CA GLY A 67 -7.51 12.42 -13.91
C GLY A 67 -7.08 11.53 -12.74
N LEU A 68 -7.33 10.21 -12.80
CA LEU A 68 -6.78 9.27 -11.82
C LEU A 68 -5.30 9.07 -12.15
N ASN A 69 -4.43 9.68 -11.34
CA ASN A 69 -2.98 9.72 -11.57
C ASN A 69 -2.21 8.68 -10.73
N LEU A 70 -2.91 7.77 -10.06
CA LEU A 70 -2.32 6.66 -9.33
C LEU A 70 -3.08 5.38 -9.68
N ILE A 71 -2.36 4.44 -10.28
CA ILE A 71 -2.84 3.10 -10.63
C ILE A 71 -1.97 2.08 -9.90
N THR A 72 -2.56 1.27 -9.03
CA THR A 72 -1.84 0.23 -8.30
C THR A 72 -2.16 -1.15 -8.84
N THR A 73 -1.17 -2.05 -8.80
CA THR A 73 -1.34 -3.46 -9.13
C THR A 73 -0.40 -4.31 -8.28
N HIS A 74 -0.86 -5.49 -7.88
CA HIS A 74 -0.02 -6.47 -7.19
C HIS A 74 0.87 -7.19 -8.21
N TYR A 75 2.15 -7.34 -7.88
CA TYR A 75 3.10 -8.04 -8.74
C TYR A 75 4.07 -8.88 -7.93
N VAL A 76 4.01 -10.18 -8.16
CA VAL A 76 4.97 -11.17 -7.69
C VAL A 76 5.38 -11.94 -8.94
N ALA A 77 6.67 -11.88 -9.29
CA ALA A 77 7.13 -12.42 -10.57
C ALA A 77 6.82 -13.93 -10.65
N GLY A 78 6.12 -14.33 -11.71
CA GLY A 78 5.72 -15.73 -11.93
C GLY A 78 4.50 -16.23 -11.14
N ALA A 79 3.93 -15.44 -10.22
CA ALA A 79 2.75 -15.84 -9.45
C ALA A 79 1.47 -15.06 -9.82
N MET A 80 1.61 -13.85 -10.38
CA MET A 80 0.50 -13.01 -10.79
C MET A 80 0.23 -13.10 -12.30
N THR A 81 -0.97 -12.68 -12.71
CA THR A 81 -1.37 -12.69 -14.14
C THR A 81 -0.83 -11.51 -14.93
N ASN A 82 -0.23 -10.52 -14.26
CA ASN A 82 0.47 -9.39 -14.87
C ASN A 82 1.98 -9.64 -14.97
N SER A 83 2.65 -8.80 -15.76
CA SER A 83 4.11 -8.69 -15.77
C SER A 83 4.53 -7.32 -16.26
N VAL A 84 5.76 -6.92 -15.97
CA VAL A 84 6.34 -5.67 -16.50
C VAL A 84 6.27 -5.66 -18.03
N LYS A 85 6.64 -6.77 -18.67
CA LYS A 85 6.52 -6.96 -20.12
C LYS A 85 5.09 -6.78 -20.65
N LEU A 86 4.09 -7.38 -19.99
CA LEU A 86 2.69 -7.25 -20.42
C LEU A 86 2.23 -5.78 -20.38
N LEU A 87 2.49 -5.08 -19.28
CA LEU A 87 2.11 -3.66 -19.16
C LEU A 87 2.85 -2.79 -20.17
N PHE A 88 4.12 -3.10 -20.46
CA PHE A 88 4.89 -2.44 -21.49
C PHE A 88 4.26 -2.66 -22.89
N GLU A 89 3.97 -3.91 -23.27
CA GLU A 89 3.34 -4.26 -24.56
C GLU A 89 1.94 -3.65 -24.72
N TYR A 90 1.22 -3.45 -23.63
CA TYR A 90 -0.09 -2.81 -23.62
C TYR A 90 0.01 -1.27 -23.66
N GLY A 91 1.22 -0.69 -23.54
CA GLY A 91 1.42 0.76 -23.46
C GLY A 91 0.95 1.37 -22.13
N LEU A 92 0.83 0.54 -21.10
CA LEU A 92 0.31 0.92 -19.78
C LEU A 92 1.41 1.29 -18.78
N LEU A 93 2.66 0.86 -19.00
CA LEU A 93 3.78 1.13 -18.11
C LEU A 93 4.22 2.60 -18.17
N LYS A 94 3.73 3.40 -17.23
CA LYS A 94 4.01 4.85 -17.12
C LYS A 94 4.17 5.22 -15.65
N LYS A 95 4.66 6.43 -15.39
CA LYS A 95 4.94 6.92 -14.02
C LYS A 95 3.77 6.81 -13.04
N ASP A 96 2.53 6.84 -13.52
CA ASP A 96 1.31 6.75 -12.70
C ASP A 96 1.04 5.35 -12.14
N VAL A 97 1.92 4.36 -12.43
CA VAL A 97 1.78 3.00 -11.94
C VAL A 97 2.64 2.77 -10.70
N LEU A 98 2.06 2.11 -9.70
CA LEU A 98 2.74 1.63 -8.49
C LEU A 98 2.53 0.12 -8.34
N PHE A 99 3.62 -0.63 -8.35
CA PHE A 99 3.61 -2.07 -8.18
C PHE A 99 3.73 -2.42 -6.70
N SER A 100 2.74 -3.10 -6.13
CA SER A 100 2.86 -3.70 -4.79
C SER A 100 3.75 -4.95 -4.87
N HIS A 101 4.62 -5.09 -3.87
CA HIS A 101 5.61 -6.15 -3.70
C HIS A 101 6.83 -6.06 -4.64
N ALA A 102 6.64 -6.45 -5.90
CA ALA A 102 7.69 -6.67 -6.89
C ALA A 102 8.76 -7.70 -6.47
N THR A 103 8.39 -8.65 -5.61
CA THR A 103 9.29 -9.75 -5.23
C THR A 103 9.66 -10.59 -6.46
N GLN A 104 10.88 -11.12 -6.45
CA GLN A 104 11.45 -11.96 -7.52
C GLN A 104 11.59 -11.24 -8.88
N ILE A 105 11.48 -9.91 -8.92
CA ILE A 105 11.69 -9.13 -10.15
C ILE A 105 13.11 -9.33 -10.71
N SER A 106 13.20 -9.49 -12.04
CA SER A 106 14.49 -9.55 -12.74
C SER A 106 15.18 -8.18 -12.77
N GLU A 107 16.51 -8.14 -12.89
CA GLU A 107 17.24 -6.86 -13.04
C GLU A 107 16.80 -6.09 -14.29
N SER A 108 16.47 -6.80 -15.39
CA SER A 108 15.97 -6.18 -16.62
C SER A 108 14.60 -5.53 -16.43
N ASP A 109 13.69 -6.20 -15.71
CA ASP A 109 12.37 -5.64 -15.42
C ASP A 109 12.49 -4.46 -14.45
N ALA A 110 13.33 -4.58 -13.42
CA ALA A 110 13.60 -3.51 -12.47
C ALA A 110 14.13 -2.26 -13.17
N LYS A 111 15.11 -2.41 -14.06
CA LYS A 111 15.61 -1.32 -14.90
C LYS A 111 14.50 -0.72 -15.78
N THR A 112 13.66 -1.57 -16.38
CA THR A 112 12.53 -1.11 -17.20
C THR A 112 11.55 -0.27 -16.38
N LEU A 113 11.24 -0.67 -15.13
CA LEU A 113 10.39 0.12 -14.23
C LEU A 113 11.00 1.50 -13.94
N VAL A 114 12.30 1.54 -13.61
CA VAL A 114 13.03 2.78 -13.33
C VAL A 114 13.01 3.71 -14.54
N GLU A 115 13.29 3.20 -15.74
CA GLU A 115 13.29 3.97 -16.99
C GLU A 115 11.93 4.59 -17.33
N HIS A 116 10.83 3.96 -16.89
CA HIS A 116 9.47 4.46 -17.10
C HIS A 116 8.94 5.30 -15.93
N GLY A 117 9.78 5.54 -14.90
CA GLY A 117 9.39 6.27 -13.69
C GLY A 117 8.36 5.55 -12.84
N VAL A 118 8.22 4.22 -12.99
CA VAL A 118 7.31 3.38 -12.22
C VAL A 118 7.92 3.08 -10.86
N PHE A 119 7.12 3.19 -9.81
CA PHE A 119 7.55 2.87 -8.46
C PHE A 119 7.10 1.47 -8.03
N ILE A 120 7.80 0.93 -7.03
CA ILE A 120 7.38 -0.25 -6.27
C ILE A 120 7.08 0.15 -4.82
N SER A 121 6.14 -0.56 -4.20
CA SER A 121 5.85 -0.52 -2.77
C SER A 121 6.10 -1.89 -2.17
N THR A 122 7.25 -2.07 -1.56
CA THR A 122 7.62 -3.29 -0.84
C THR A 122 6.91 -3.35 0.50
N THR A 123 6.40 -4.52 0.87
CA THR A 123 5.59 -4.76 2.07
C THR A 123 6.17 -5.92 2.87
N PRO A 124 7.27 -5.71 3.60
CA PRO A 124 8.11 -6.79 4.12
C PRO A 124 7.38 -7.80 5.01
N ASP A 125 6.48 -7.34 5.89
CA ASP A 125 5.76 -8.25 6.78
C ASP A 125 4.87 -9.21 5.99
N THR A 126 4.11 -8.73 4.99
CA THR A 126 3.35 -9.59 4.06
C THR A 126 4.28 -10.52 3.30
N GLU A 127 5.30 -9.96 2.65
CA GLU A 127 6.12 -10.71 1.70
C GLU A 127 6.83 -11.88 2.37
N LEU A 128 7.34 -11.67 3.58
CA LEU A 128 7.99 -12.71 4.38
C LEU A 128 6.96 -13.67 4.98
N GLN A 129 5.83 -13.17 5.52
CA GLN A 129 4.82 -13.99 6.19
C GLN A 129 4.00 -14.87 5.24
N MET A 130 3.75 -14.39 4.01
CA MET A 130 2.97 -15.08 2.98
C MET A 130 3.84 -15.83 1.96
N GLY A 131 5.17 -15.82 2.14
CA GLY A 131 6.09 -16.55 1.27
C GLY A 131 6.17 -16.02 -0.15
N LEU A 132 6.11 -14.68 -0.32
CA LEU A 132 6.15 -14.03 -1.64
C LEU A 132 7.57 -13.83 -2.17
N GLY A 133 8.60 -13.99 -1.34
CA GLY A 133 10.01 -13.94 -1.72
C GLY A 133 10.81 -12.82 -1.07
N GLU A 134 11.93 -12.45 -1.69
CA GLU A 134 12.85 -11.41 -1.21
C GLU A 134 12.22 -10.01 -1.28
N CYS A 135 12.35 -9.24 -0.21
CA CYS A 135 11.98 -7.82 -0.18
C CYS A 135 13.00 -6.99 -0.97
N VAL A 136 12.57 -6.40 -2.08
CA VAL A 136 13.50 -5.80 -3.07
C VAL A 136 13.79 -4.31 -2.88
N ALA A 137 13.21 -3.65 -1.87
CA ALA A 137 13.31 -2.19 -1.68
C ALA A 137 14.76 -1.65 -1.61
N PHE A 138 15.70 -2.44 -1.12
CA PHE A 138 17.12 -2.05 -0.98
C PHE A 138 18.01 -2.54 -2.12
N ARG A 139 17.46 -3.16 -3.16
CA ARG A 139 18.27 -3.55 -4.32
C ARG A 139 18.70 -2.32 -5.11
N LYS A 140 19.99 -2.27 -5.49
CA LYS A 140 20.62 -1.10 -6.14
C LYS A 140 19.97 -0.72 -7.47
N ASP A 141 19.45 -1.69 -8.21
CA ASP A 141 18.83 -1.53 -9.52
C ASP A 141 17.42 -0.92 -9.48
N ILE A 142 16.76 -0.88 -8.31
CA ILE A 142 15.39 -0.37 -8.18
C ILE A 142 15.14 0.58 -6.98
N MET A 143 16.05 0.66 -6.00
CA MET A 143 15.85 1.43 -4.77
C MET A 143 15.45 2.89 -5.01
N CYS A 144 15.95 3.52 -6.09
CA CYS A 144 15.58 4.89 -6.46
C CYS A 144 14.07 5.08 -6.72
N ASN A 145 13.38 4.00 -7.09
CA ASN A 145 11.94 3.93 -7.36
C ASN A 145 11.22 2.97 -6.38
N ALA A 146 11.80 2.71 -5.20
CA ALA A 146 11.17 1.88 -4.18
C ALA A 146 10.60 2.71 -3.02
N SER A 147 9.61 2.16 -2.35
CA SER A 147 8.99 2.68 -1.12
C SER A 147 8.51 1.53 -0.23
N PHE A 148 8.16 1.82 1.03
CA PHE A 148 7.54 0.86 1.94
C PHE A 148 6.03 1.04 2.08
N GLY A 149 5.31 -0.08 2.11
CA GLY A 149 3.89 -0.16 2.44
C GLY A 149 3.62 -1.20 3.53
N VAL A 150 2.45 -1.11 4.17
CA VAL A 150 2.00 -2.05 5.22
C VAL A 150 1.26 -3.26 4.65
N ASP A 151 0.53 -3.06 3.56
CA ASP A 151 -0.38 -4.03 2.95
C ASP A 151 -1.56 -4.41 3.89
N CYS A 152 -1.80 -5.70 4.16
CA CYS A 152 -3.09 -6.15 4.71
C CYS A 152 -3.08 -6.30 6.24
N HIS A 153 -3.90 -5.48 6.90
CA HIS A 153 -4.04 -5.45 8.37
C HIS A 153 -4.79 -6.67 8.94
N ALA A 154 -5.35 -7.54 8.09
CA ALA A 154 -5.91 -8.82 8.51
C ALA A 154 -4.83 -9.90 8.69
N ASN A 155 -3.64 -9.69 8.11
CA ASN A 155 -2.50 -10.61 8.18
C ASN A 155 -1.39 -10.07 9.09
N ASN A 156 -1.15 -8.75 9.08
CA ASN A 156 0.06 -8.14 9.63
C ASN A 156 -0.21 -7.00 10.61
N SER A 157 0.87 -6.55 11.26
CA SER A 157 0.87 -5.30 12.04
C SER A 157 0.72 -4.07 11.13
N SER A 158 0.14 -3.00 11.67
CA SER A 158 -0.38 -1.85 10.91
C SER A 158 0.51 -0.61 10.91
N ASP A 159 1.84 -0.78 10.89
CA ASP A 159 2.77 0.33 11.04
C ASP A 159 4.01 0.27 10.13
N ILE A 160 4.40 1.44 9.61
CA ILE A 160 5.53 1.59 8.68
C ILE A 160 6.89 1.40 9.35
N LEU A 161 7.04 1.67 10.65
CA LEU A 161 8.33 1.49 11.35
C LEU A 161 8.76 0.02 11.35
N THR A 162 7.82 -0.88 11.62
CA THR A 162 8.02 -2.33 11.54
C THR A 162 8.39 -2.74 10.12
N GLN A 163 7.70 -2.22 9.09
CA GLN A 163 8.00 -2.52 7.68
C GLN A 163 9.43 -2.11 7.30
N ILE A 164 9.84 -0.87 7.62
CA ILE A 164 11.20 -0.39 7.34
C ILE A 164 12.23 -1.28 8.03
N ARG A 165 12.02 -1.60 9.32
CA ARG A 165 12.96 -2.42 10.09
C ARG A 165 13.07 -3.83 9.52
N LEU A 166 11.95 -4.47 9.20
CA LEU A 166 11.93 -5.81 8.61
C LEU A 166 12.63 -5.81 7.24
N GLY A 167 12.29 -4.89 6.34
CA GLY A 167 12.92 -4.81 5.02
C GLY A 167 14.42 -4.54 5.10
N MET A 168 14.85 -3.64 6.00
CA MET A 168 16.26 -3.31 6.18
C MET A 168 17.05 -4.48 6.76
N GLN A 169 16.52 -5.17 7.77
CA GLN A 169 17.22 -6.31 8.37
C GLN A 169 17.21 -7.53 7.46
N HIS A 170 16.14 -7.73 6.67
CA HIS A 170 16.10 -8.75 5.63
C HIS A 170 17.23 -8.51 4.60
N ALA A 171 17.32 -7.31 4.04
CA ALA A 171 18.36 -6.98 3.06
C ALA A 171 19.78 -7.09 3.64
N ARG A 172 20.00 -6.66 4.89
CA ARG A 172 21.28 -6.89 5.60
C ARG A 172 21.58 -8.38 5.74
N GLY A 173 20.60 -9.20 6.12
CA GLY A 173 20.75 -10.64 6.24
C GLY A 173 21.21 -11.29 4.92
N ILE A 174 20.55 -10.94 3.82
CA ILE A 174 20.91 -11.42 2.47
C ILE A 174 22.34 -11.02 2.10
N GLU A 175 22.71 -9.75 2.26
CA GLU A 175 24.06 -9.28 1.91
C GLU A 175 25.15 -9.88 2.83
N ASN A 176 24.84 -10.12 4.11
CA ASN A 176 25.75 -10.77 5.03
C ASN A 176 26.01 -12.23 4.63
N VAL A 177 24.97 -12.98 4.25
CA VAL A 177 25.12 -14.37 3.76
C VAL A 177 25.97 -14.38 2.49
N LYS A 178 25.64 -13.53 1.50
CA LYS A 178 26.44 -13.41 0.27
C LYS A 178 27.90 -13.05 0.54
N ALA A 179 28.18 -12.15 1.49
CA ALA A 179 29.54 -11.78 1.85
C ALA A 179 30.33 -13.00 2.36
N LEU A 180 29.74 -13.77 3.27
CA LEU A 180 30.34 -14.98 3.83
C LEU A 180 30.59 -16.05 2.76
N GLU A 181 29.62 -16.29 1.88
CA GLU A 181 29.75 -17.24 0.76
C GLU A 181 30.88 -16.87 -0.19
N ASN A 182 31.15 -15.57 -0.35
CA ASN A 182 32.26 -15.04 -1.15
C ASN A 182 33.59 -14.93 -0.37
N GLY A 183 33.66 -15.44 0.87
CA GLY A 183 34.88 -15.40 1.68
C GLY A 183 35.22 -14.03 2.30
N HIS A 184 34.25 -13.12 2.39
CA HIS A 184 34.41 -11.80 2.98
C HIS A 184 33.71 -11.70 4.34
N ASN A 185 34.21 -10.81 5.22
CA ASN A 185 33.51 -10.46 6.45
C ASN A 185 32.26 -9.60 6.14
N PRO A 186 31.09 -9.90 6.73
CA PRO A 186 29.91 -9.06 6.60
C PRO A 186 30.13 -7.63 7.09
N ALA A 187 29.41 -6.68 6.47
CA ALA A 187 29.45 -5.28 6.85
C ALA A 187 28.06 -4.65 6.73
N VAL A 188 27.75 -3.70 7.61
CA VAL A 188 26.48 -2.97 7.60
C VAL A 188 26.52 -1.88 6.53
N GLN A 189 26.03 -2.18 5.33
CA GLN A 189 26.08 -1.27 4.17
C GLN A 189 24.88 -0.32 4.07
N ILE A 190 23.68 -0.79 4.45
CA ILE A 190 22.44 -0.01 4.33
C ILE A 190 22.41 1.11 5.37
N LYS A 191 22.31 2.35 4.87
CA LYS A 191 22.27 3.55 5.70
C LYS A 191 20.87 3.79 6.25
N LEU A 192 20.81 4.40 7.43
CA LEU A 192 19.54 4.67 8.10
C LEU A 192 18.73 5.77 7.38
N GLU A 193 19.43 6.71 6.74
CA GLU A 193 18.84 7.76 5.92
C GLU A 193 18.12 7.18 4.69
N GLU A 194 18.73 6.18 4.04
CA GLU A 194 18.13 5.47 2.91
C GLU A 194 16.85 4.75 3.36
N ALA A 195 16.93 4.01 4.47
CA ALA A 195 15.78 3.33 5.06
C ALA A 195 14.65 4.31 5.47
N PHE A 196 14.99 5.43 6.09
CA PHE A 196 14.02 6.46 6.49
C PHE A 196 13.34 7.09 5.26
N ASN A 197 14.10 7.37 4.21
CA ASN A 197 13.58 7.94 2.97
C ASN A 197 12.61 7.00 2.26
N LEU A 198 12.86 5.68 2.27
CA LEU A 198 11.95 4.66 1.71
C LEU A 198 10.56 4.67 2.38
N GLY A 199 10.49 4.99 3.66
CA GLY A 199 9.23 5.11 4.41
C GLY A 199 8.61 6.50 4.45
N THR A 200 9.23 7.51 3.83
CA THR A 200 8.77 8.91 3.87
C THR A 200 8.74 9.53 2.47
N ILE A 201 9.79 10.24 2.06
CA ILE A 201 9.82 11.00 0.80
C ILE A 201 9.71 10.10 -0.43
N GLN A 202 10.23 8.87 -0.38
CA GLN A 202 10.07 7.92 -1.49
C GLN A 202 8.63 7.41 -1.61
N GLY A 203 7.94 7.21 -0.48
CA GLY A 203 6.49 6.91 -0.50
C GLY A 203 5.70 8.07 -1.12
N ALA A 204 6.05 9.32 -0.79
CA ALA A 204 5.44 10.49 -1.41
C ALA A 204 5.68 10.56 -2.93
N LYS A 205 6.91 10.27 -3.40
CA LYS A 205 7.23 10.20 -4.83
C LYS A 205 6.48 9.08 -5.54
N ALA A 206 6.34 7.92 -4.90
CA ALA A 206 5.63 6.76 -5.43
C ALA A 206 4.16 7.05 -5.74
N ILE A 207 3.57 8.02 -5.04
CA ILE A 207 2.19 8.49 -5.26
C ILE A 207 2.11 9.90 -5.85
N HIS A 208 3.22 10.46 -6.34
CA HIS A 208 3.32 11.78 -6.97
C HIS A 208 2.88 12.96 -6.09
N MET A 209 3.11 12.84 -4.78
CA MET A 209 2.81 13.87 -3.79
C MET A 209 4.08 14.44 -3.13
N GLU A 210 5.27 14.21 -3.70
CA GLU A 210 6.53 14.66 -3.15
C GLU A 210 6.65 16.19 -3.03
N ASN A 211 5.86 16.95 -3.78
CA ASN A 211 5.80 18.41 -3.65
C ASN A 211 4.87 18.88 -2.52
N GLN A 212 4.07 17.99 -1.94
CA GLN A 212 3.08 18.30 -0.91
C GLN A 212 3.43 17.67 0.44
N ILE A 213 3.99 16.45 0.46
CA ILE A 213 4.25 15.67 1.67
C ILE A 213 5.62 14.97 1.62
N GLY A 214 5.89 14.13 2.63
CA GLY A 214 7.06 13.24 2.69
C GLY A 214 8.36 13.89 3.17
N SER A 215 8.39 15.21 3.37
CA SER A 215 9.48 15.91 4.05
C SER A 215 8.99 17.20 4.71
N ILE A 216 9.75 17.70 5.69
CA ILE A 216 9.49 19.00 6.31
C ILE A 216 10.20 20.07 5.47
N ALA A 217 9.45 20.87 4.73
CA ALA A 217 9.95 21.97 3.92
C ALA A 217 8.86 23.05 3.78
N GLU A 218 9.27 24.31 3.59
CA GLU A 218 8.32 25.40 3.33
C GLU A 218 7.45 25.08 2.09
N GLY A 219 6.16 25.39 2.19
CA GLY A 219 5.18 25.12 1.14
C GLY A 219 4.56 23.71 1.15
N LYS A 220 5.09 22.77 1.94
CA LYS A 220 4.48 21.44 2.14
C LYS A 220 3.42 21.44 3.23
N LEU A 221 2.53 20.44 3.19
CA LEU A 221 1.55 20.19 4.24
C LEU A 221 2.25 19.85 5.56
N ALA A 222 1.66 20.29 6.68
CA ALA A 222 2.16 19.99 8.01
C ALA A 222 1.77 18.57 8.44
N ASP A 223 2.37 17.58 7.78
CA ASP A 223 2.28 16.16 8.10
C ASP A 223 3.52 15.76 8.93
N ILE A 224 3.35 15.69 10.25
CA ILE A 224 4.45 15.59 11.21
C ILE A 224 4.17 14.49 12.23
N VAL A 225 5.18 13.66 12.50
CA VAL A 225 5.18 12.66 13.57
C VAL A 225 6.22 13.07 14.61
N VAL A 226 5.82 13.21 15.86
CA VAL A 226 6.68 13.56 16.99
C VAL A 226 6.87 12.33 17.87
N PHE A 227 8.13 11.99 18.14
CA PHE A 227 8.50 10.88 19.02
C PHE A 227 8.89 11.39 20.40
N ASP A 228 8.42 10.72 21.45
CA ASP A 228 8.95 10.85 22.81
C ASP A 228 10.32 10.15 22.88
N ALA A 229 11.38 10.93 22.66
CA ALA A 229 12.75 10.45 22.73
C ALA A 229 13.22 10.10 24.15
N ARG A 230 12.41 10.32 25.21
CA ARG A 230 12.80 10.08 26.60
C ARG A 230 12.37 8.71 27.11
N THR A 231 11.77 7.87 26.25
CA THR A 231 11.42 6.49 26.66
C THR A 231 12.70 5.66 26.87
N PRO A 232 12.67 4.65 27.77
CA PRO A 232 13.82 3.78 27.99
C PRO A 232 14.35 3.10 26.72
N ALA A 233 13.50 2.87 25.73
CA ALA A 233 13.90 2.29 24.46
C ALA A 233 14.73 3.26 23.62
N MET A 234 14.39 4.56 23.61
CA MET A 234 14.96 5.53 22.68
C MET A 234 16.03 6.44 23.28
N VAL A 235 16.02 6.70 24.59
CA VAL A 235 16.76 7.80 25.22
C VAL A 235 18.25 7.83 24.89
N CYS A 236 18.96 6.71 25.05
CA CYS A 236 20.40 6.67 24.76
C CYS A 236 20.70 6.77 23.25
N ALA A 237 19.87 6.12 22.42
CA ALA A 237 20.04 6.15 20.97
C ALA A 237 19.76 7.54 20.40
N ALA A 238 18.79 8.26 20.96
CA ALA A 238 18.37 9.57 20.51
C ALA A 238 19.46 10.64 20.70
N GLU A 239 20.29 10.52 21.75
CA GLU A 239 21.43 11.41 21.95
C GLU A 239 22.56 11.21 20.92
N GLN A 240 22.68 10.01 20.35
CA GLN A 240 23.75 9.67 19.42
C GLN A 240 23.32 9.80 17.96
N ASN A 241 22.16 9.23 17.62
CA ASN A 241 21.61 9.24 16.28
C ASN A 241 20.07 9.11 16.32
N PRO A 242 19.33 10.19 16.00
CA PRO A 242 17.87 10.18 16.07
C PRO A 242 17.22 9.20 15.07
N LEU A 243 17.83 8.95 13.91
CA LEU A 243 17.32 7.93 12.98
C LEU A 243 17.50 6.53 13.54
N ALA A 244 18.62 6.26 14.22
CA ALA A 244 18.81 4.98 14.92
C ALA A 244 17.76 4.82 16.01
N ALA A 245 17.52 5.87 16.81
CA ALA A 245 16.48 5.85 17.82
C ALA A 245 15.11 5.52 17.23
N ILE A 246 14.70 6.15 16.14
CA ILE A 246 13.40 5.91 15.50
C ILE A 246 13.34 4.51 14.86
N LEU A 247 14.30 4.18 14.00
CA LEU A 247 14.22 2.99 13.14
C LEU A 247 14.63 1.70 13.83
N LEU A 248 15.57 1.75 14.78
CA LEU A 248 16.13 0.56 15.42
C LEU A 248 15.58 0.32 16.83
N HIS A 249 15.16 1.38 17.53
CA HIS A 249 14.74 1.28 18.93
C HIS A 249 13.26 1.64 19.16
N GLY A 250 12.72 2.57 18.38
CA GLY A 250 11.37 3.09 18.56
C GLY A 250 10.27 2.12 18.13
N SER A 251 9.07 2.43 18.58
CA SER A 251 7.80 1.76 18.26
C SER A 251 6.67 2.79 18.12
N ILE A 252 5.50 2.35 17.66
CA ILE A 252 4.30 3.21 17.59
C ILE A 252 3.85 3.78 18.95
N ARG A 253 4.30 3.16 20.07
CA ARG A 253 4.01 3.62 21.44
C ARG A 253 4.86 4.83 21.84
N ASP A 254 6.00 5.00 21.19
CA ASP A 254 6.89 6.13 21.42
C ASP A 254 6.46 7.38 20.63
N ILE A 255 5.54 7.24 19.67
CA ILE A 255 4.95 8.40 19.00
C ILE A 255 4.07 9.16 19.99
N ASP A 256 4.41 10.40 20.30
CA ASP A 256 3.64 11.25 21.20
C ASP A 256 2.51 11.97 20.46
N MET A 257 2.86 12.62 19.35
CA MET A 257 1.97 13.47 18.58
C MET A 257 2.01 13.12 17.09
N VAL A 258 0.85 13.21 16.44
CA VAL A 258 0.71 13.09 14.99
C VAL A 258 -0.10 14.28 14.51
N ILE A 259 0.43 15.01 13.54
CA ILE A 259 -0.20 16.14 12.87
C ILE A 259 -0.39 15.75 11.41
N VAL A 260 -1.60 15.93 10.89
CA VAL A 260 -1.93 15.70 9.48
C VAL A 260 -2.60 16.95 8.96
N ASP A 261 -2.00 17.58 7.94
CA ASP A 261 -2.47 18.82 7.33
C ASP A 261 -2.72 19.90 8.41
N GLY A 262 -1.76 20.04 9.33
CA GLY A 262 -1.83 20.99 10.45
C GLY A 262 -2.81 20.60 11.57
N MET A 263 -3.59 19.53 11.42
CA MET A 263 -4.53 19.06 12.42
C MET A 263 -3.92 17.97 13.30
N ILE A 264 -3.96 18.16 14.62
CA ILE A 264 -3.53 17.14 15.59
C ILE A 264 -4.49 15.94 15.53
N ARG A 265 -3.94 14.75 15.31
CA ARG A 265 -4.63 13.44 15.24
C ARG A 265 -4.23 12.48 16.35
N LYS A 266 -3.11 12.76 17.01
CA LYS A 266 -2.64 12.08 18.22
C LYS A 266 -1.94 13.11 19.09
N GLN A 267 -2.14 13.07 20.40
CA GLN A 267 -1.47 13.94 21.38
C GLN A 267 -1.39 13.21 22.72
N ASP A 268 -0.30 13.43 23.48
CA ASP A 268 -0.04 12.76 24.76
C ASP A 268 -0.16 11.23 24.63
N LYS A 269 0.36 10.70 23.52
CA LYS A 269 0.30 9.28 23.12
C LYS A 269 -1.11 8.71 22.91
N ARG A 270 -2.15 9.56 22.88
CA ARG A 270 -3.55 9.16 22.68
C ARG A 270 -4.09 9.67 21.35
N LEU A 271 -4.85 8.83 20.65
CA LEU A 271 -5.50 9.23 19.40
C LEU A 271 -6.66 10.19 19.68
N CYS A 272 -6.82 11.22 18.85
CA CYS A 272 -7.96 12.11 18.91
C CYS A 272 -9.24 11.40 18.42
N SER A 273 -10.41 11.90 18.84
CA SER A 273 -11.70 11.42 18.34
C SER A 273 -11.81 11.56 16.82
N VAL A 274 -12.51 10.64 16.17
CA VAL A 274 -12.73 10.65 14.72
C VAL A 274 -14.12 11.17 14.38
N SER A 275 -14.21 12.00 13.35
CA SER A 275 -15.50 12.56 12.90
C SER A 275 -15.98 11.92 11.60
N VAL A 276 -17.28 11.65 11.52
CA VAL A 276 -17.96 11.22 10.30
C VAL A 276 -18.54 12.45 9.60
N LEU A 277 -18.26 12.58 8.31
CA LEU A 277 -18.74 13.66 7.47
C LEU A 277 -20.07 13.28 6.81
N ASP A 278 -20.94 14.28 6.59
CA ASP A 278 -22.18 14.14 5.81
C ASP A 278 -21.90 14.12 4.31
N GLY A 279 -21.30 13.02 3.87
CA GLY A 279 -20.79 12.85 2.51
C GLY A 279 -19.35 13.36 2.32
N PRO A 280 -18.79 13.19 1.11
CA PRO A 280 -17.34 13.35 0.87
C PRO A 280 -16.78 14.76 1.12
N ASN A 281 -17.61 15.79 0.96
CA ASN A 281 -17.29 17.21 1.22
C ASN A 281 -18.20 17.81 2.31
N GLY A 282 -18.84 16.95 3.10
CA GLY A 282 -19.80 17.34 4.13
C GLY A 282 -19.14 17.88 5.39
N LYS A 283 -19.97 18.47 6.25
CA LYS A 283 -19.56 18.83 7.61
C LYS A 283 -19.54 17.60 8.50
N ALA A 284 -18.74 17.65 9.56
CA ALA A 284 -18.80 16.64 10.61
C ALA A 284 -20.21 16.60 11.23
N VAL A 285 -20.84 15.43 11.21
CA VAL A 285 -22.19 15.21 11.78
C VAL A 285 -22.18 14.30 13.00
N ARG A 286 -21.10 13.54 13.19
CA ARG A 286 -20.92 12.68 14.34
C ARG A 286 -19.44 12.58 14.69
N SER A 287 -19.13 12.47 15.98
CA SER A 287 -17.79 12.16 16.47
C SER A 287 -17.81 10.85 17.24
N PHE A 288 -16.72 10.11 17.20
CA PHE A 288 -16.52 8.87 17.93
C PHE A 288 -15.17 8.88 18.65
N ASP A 289 -15.18 8.46 19.91
CA ASP A 289 -13.96 8.08 20.61
C ASP A 289 -13.53 6.67 20.23
N TRP A 290 -12.27 6.32 20.48
CA TRP A 290 -11.69 5.07 20.01
C TRP A 290 -12.30 3.80 20.63
N ASP A 291 -12.86 3.90 21.84
CA ASP A 291 -13.63 2.79 22.42
C ASP A 291 -14.91 2.50 21.61
N GLN A 292 -15.61 3.55 21.17
CA GLN A 292 -16.78 3.41 20.33
C GLN A 292 -16.42 2.91 18.92
N VAL A 293 -15.27 3.33 18.39
CA VAL A 293 -14.73 2.78 17.13
C VAL A 293 -14.46 1.28 17.29
N ALA A 294 -13.86 0.86 18.41
CA ALA A 294 -13.60 -0.56 18.68
C ALA A 294 -14.91 -1.38 18.76
N GLU A 295 -15.96 -0.87 19.42
CA GLU A 295 -17.28 -1.49 19.43
C GLU A 295 -17.85 -1.68 18.02
N LYS A 296 -17.72 -0.66 17.15
CA LYS A 296 -18.17 -0.72 15.75
C LYS A 296 -17.40 -1.73 14.93
N LEU A 297 -16.09 -1.86 15.14
CA LEU A 297 -15.26 -2.89 14.50
C LEU A 297 -15.69 -4.30 14.94
N LEU A 298 -15.98 -4.50 16.22
CA LEU A 298 -16.47 -5.78 16.74
C LEU A 298 -17.88 -6.10 16.20
N GLU A 299 -18.76 -5.11 16.10
CA GLU A 299 -20.08 -5.26 15.49
C GLU A 299 -19.97 -5.68 14.01
N SER A 300 -19.11 -5.02 13.24
CA SER A 300 -18.82 -5.37 11.84
C SER A 300 -18.31 -6.81 11.71
N ARG A 301 -17.34 -7.20 12.55
CA ARG A 301 -16.79 -8.56 12.57
C ARG A 301 -17.87 -9.62 12.82
N ARG A 302 -18.76 -9.41 13.79
CA ARG A 302 -19.86 -10.35 14.08
C ARG A 302 -20.76 -10.52 12.85
N LYS A 303 -21.17 -9.42 12.21
CA LYS A 303 -22.00 -9.45 11.00
C LYS A 303 -21.33 -10.19 9.84
N ILE A 304 -20.02 -9.98 9.63
CA ILE A 304 -19.26 -10.69 8.60
C ILE A 304 -19.21 -12.19 8.90
N ASN A 305 -18.96 -12.56 10.16
CA ASN A 305 -18.91 -13.96 10.58
C ASN A 305 -20.26 -14.65 10.45
N GLU A 306 -21.36 -14.01 10.86
CA GLU A 306 -22.72 -14.52 10.70
C GLU A 306 -23.05 -14.77 9.22
N ARG A 307 -22.74 -13.80 8.35
CA ARG A 307 -22.90 -13.97 6.89
C ARG A 307 -22.04 -15.12 6.36
N SER A 308 -20.78 -15.22 6.78
CA SER A 308 -19.89 -16.29 6.36
C SER A 308 -20.40 -17.68 6.80
N GLN A 309 -20.94 -17.80 8.01
CA GLN A 309 -21.50 -19.05 8.52
C GLN A 309 -22.80 -19.44 7.81
N SER A 310 -23.55 -18.46 7.30
CA SER A 310 -24.76 -18.71 6.52
C SER A 310 -24.48 -19.21 5.09
N GLN A 311 -23.23 -19.18 4.62
CA GLN A 311 -22.86 -19.63 3.28
C GLN A 311 -22.51 -21.12 3.27
N ASN A 312 -23.00 -21.86 2.26
CA ASN A 312 -22.62 -23.25 2.04
C ASN A 312 -21.30 -23.33 1.25
N ARG A 313 -20.18 -23.47 1.97
CA ARG A 313 -18.84 -23.54 1.39
C ARG A 313 -18.65 -24.76 0.47
N GLU A 314 -19.23 -25.90 0.81
CA GLU A 314 -19.14 -27.11 -0.02
C GLU A 314 -19.86 -26.92 -1.36
N ALA A 315 -21.07 -26.35 -1.33
CA ALA A 315 -21.80 -26.02 -2.55
C ALA A 315 -21.02 -25.00 -3.42
N ALA A 316 -20.35 -24.02 -2.81
CA ALA A 316 -19.50 -23.07 -3.54
C ALA A 316 -18.31 -23.76 -4.22
N ILE A 317 -17.58 -24.63 -3.51
CA ILE A 317 -16.44 -25.38 -4.07
C ILE A 317 -16.91 -26.34 -5.17
N GLN A 318 -18.01 -27.07 -4.95
CA GLN A 318 -18.58 -27.97 -5.95
C GLN A 318 -19.02 -27.24 -7.21
N SER A 319 -19.56 -26.02 -7.09
CA SER A 319 -19.85 -25.18 -8.24
C SER A 319 -18.58 -24.78 -8.97
N LEU A 320 -17.54 -24.31 -8.28
CA LEU A 320 -16.27 -23.92 -8.92
C LEU A 320 -15.63 -25.08 -9.71
N HIS A 321 -15.60 -26.30 -9.17
CA HIS A 321 -15.07 -27.49 -9.87
C HIS A 321 -15.87 -27.90 -11.11
N LYS A 322 -17.12 -27.43 -11.29
CA LYS A 322 -17.90 -27.70 -12.50
C LYS A 322 -17.60 -26.73 -13.63
N PHE A 323 -16.99 -25.58 -13.32
CA PHE A 323 -16.77 -24.49 -14.28
C PHE A 323 -15.30 -24.22 -14.60
N PHE A 324 -14.38 -24.81 -13.83
CA PHE A 324 -12.92 -24.81 -14.05
C PHE A 324 -12.41 -26.25 -14.14
#